data_AF-A4C7E3-F1
#
_entry.id   AF-A4C7E3-F1
#
_cell.length_a   1.000
_cell.length_b   1.000
_cell.length_c   1.000
_cell.angle_alpha   90.00
_cell.angle_beta   90.00
_cell.angle_gamma   90.00
#
_symmetry.space_group_name_H-M   'P 1'
#
loop_
_entity.id
_entity.type
_entity.pdbx_description
1 polymer ?
#
loop_
_entity_poly.entity_id
_entity_poly.type
_entity_poly.pdbx_seq_one_letter_code
_entity_poly.pdbx_strand_id
1 'polypeptide(L)'
;MLTSNLALYLGTFIVWGFLMSFFLNLYFRCISVKTDNLLVFCSFAIFCSYFISDHLYELFDQTEVYKTWSIYDFVTLCIIYIGQRLLKTKASPGVIYTYIGLSINTLLFLFMHLDIVIFKNTTPWLLWDLYSLGVNVLDFSMIVALIVDRDIFGIIKLFNYVKRKKALNLK
;
A
#
# COMPACT_ATOMS: atom_id res chain seq x y z
N MET A 1 3.63 -13.67 23.60
CA MET A 1 3.03 -12.51 24.31
C MET A 1 3.67 -11.19 23.89
N LEU A 2 5.00 -11.02 23.97
CA LEU A 2 5.65 -9.77 23.53
C LEU A 2 5.57 -9.56 22.00
N THR A 3 5.78 -10.62 21.22
CA THR A 3 5.74 -10.60 19.74
C THR A 3 4.34 -10.39 19.17
N SER A 4 3.32 -10.98 19.79
CA SER A 4 1.91 -10.81 19.39
C SER A 4 1.42 -9.37 19.63
N ASN A 5 1.81 -8.78 20.76
CA ASN A 5 1.44 -7.39 21.08
C ASN A 5 2.17 -6.40 20.17
N LEU A 6 3.42 -6.68 19.81
CA LEU A 6 4.18 -5.86 18.87
C LEU A 6 3.53 -5.81 17.48
N ALA A 7 3.09 -6.96 16.96
CA ALA A 7 2.41 -7.04 15.66
C ALA A 7 1.10 -6.24 15.66
N LEU A 8 0.32 -6.35 16.75
CA LEU A 8 -0.92 -5.59 16.92
C LEU A 8 -0.66 -4.08 16.99
N TYR A 9 0.33 -3.64 17.79
CA TYR A 9 0.69 -2.22 17.86
C TYR A 9 1.23 -1.67 16.54
N LEU A 10 1.99 -2.47 15.77
CA LEU A 10 2.45 -2.11 14.43
C LEU A 10 1.26 -1.92 13.48
N GLY A 11 0.33 -2.86 13.44
CA GLY A 11 -0.89 -2.77 12.62
C GLY A 11 -1.71 -1.52 12.97
N THR A 12 -1.98 -1.29 14.26
CA THR A 12 -2.68 -0.09 14.72
C THR A 12 -1.93 1.20 14.34
N PHE A 13 -0.61 1.21 14.44
CA PHE A 13 0.21 2.37 14.06
C PHE A 13 0.18 2.65 12.55
N ILE A 14 0.12 1.61 11.72
CA ILE A 14 -0.04 1.73 10.26
C ILE A 14 -1.40 2.35 9.92
N VAL A 15 -2.49 1.83 10.51
CA VAL A 15 -3.85 2.39 10.34
C VAL A 15 -3.88 3.86 10.76
N TRP A 16 -3.29 4.18 11.92
CA TRP A 16 -3.16 5.55 12.41
C TRP A 16 -2.36 6.45 11.45
N GLY A 17 -1.26 5.93 10.89
CA GLY A 17 -0.45 6.66 9.91
C GLY A 17 -1.22 6.98 8.62
N PHE A 18 -2.02 6.05 8.11
CA PHE A 18 -2.89 6.30 6.97
C PHE A 18 -4.00 7.31 7.29
N LEU A 19 -4.60 7.24 8.49
CA LEU A 19 -5.57 8.23 8.95
C LEU A 19 -4.96 9.64 8.99
N MET A 20 -3.75 9.78 9.54
CA MET A 20 -3.06 11.08 9.61
C MET A 20 -2.70 11.61 8.23
N SER A 21 -2.27 10.73 7.33
CA SER A 21 -2.03 11.07 5.93
C SER A 21 -3.30 11.61 5.24
N PHE A 22 -4.44 10.95 5.47
CA PHE A 22 -5.73 11.42 4.95
C PHE A 22 -6.11 12.79 5.51
N PHE A 23 -6.04 12.99 6.83
CA PHE A 23 -6.39 14.27 7.45
C PHE A 23 -5.48 15.41 6.98
N LEU A 24 -4.17 15.15 6.82
CA LEU A 24 -3.25 16.16 6.32
C LEU A 24 -3.60 16.58 4.88
N ASN A 25 -3.90 15.60 4.01
CA ASN A 25 -4.27 15.88 2.62
C ASN A 25 -5.63 16.59 2.53
N LEU A 26 -6.60 16.22 3.38
CA LEU A 26 -7.88 16.91 3.50
C LEU A 26 -7.69 18.36 3.98
N TYR A 27 -6.86 18.58 5.00
CA TYR A 27 -6.53 19.90 5.49
C TYR A 27 -5.89 20.78 4.41
N PHE A 28 -4.86 20.28 3.72
CA PHE A 28 -4.22 21.00 2.62
C PHE A 28 -5.17 21.29 1.46
N ARG A 29 -6.19 20.45 1.28
CA ARG A 29 -7.26 20.70 0.32
C ARG A 29 -8.17 21.83 0.75
N CYS A 30 -8.59 21.87 2.01
CA CYS A 30 -9.43 22.93 2.57
C CYS A 30 -8.76 24.31 2.49
N ILE A 31 -7.47 24.40 2.80
CA ILE A 31 -6.71 25.66 2.72
C ILE A 31 -6.16 25.95 1.31
N SER A 32 -6.51 25.15 0.31
CA SER A 32 -6.11 25.30 -1.09
C SER A 32 -4.60 25.32 -1.36
N VAL A 33 -3.79 24.72 -0.47
CA VAL A 33 -2.34 24.54 -0.64
C VAL A 33 -2.03 23.38 -1.59
N LYS A 34 -2.80 22.29 -1.50
CA LYS A 34 -2.77 21.17 -2.45
C LYS A 34 -4.17 20.97 -3.03
N THR A 35 -4.30 21.04 -4.36
CA THR A 35 -5.60 20.91 -5.05
C THR A 35 -5.84 19.52 -5.64
N ASP A 36 -5.01 18.53 -5.32
CA ASP A 36 -5.11 17.18 -5.87
C ASP A 36 -6.21 16.37 -5.17
N ASN A 37 -7.39 16.32 -5.80
CA ASN A 37 -8.53 15.53 -5.33
C ASN A 37 -8.23 14.02 -5.33
N LEU A 38 -7.36 13.54 -6.24
CA LEU A 38 -7.03 12.12 -6.31
C LEU A 38 -6.17 11.69 -5.14
N LEU A 39 -5.24 12.54 -4.70
CA LEU A 39 -4.43 12.27 -3.51
C LEU A 39 -5.30 12.14 -2.25
N VAL A 40 -6.25 13.06 -2.06
CA VAL A 40 -7.22 12.99 -0.94
C VAL A 40 -8.04 11.71 -1.03
N PHE A 41 -8.61 11.41 -2.20
CA PHE A 41 -9.38 10.18 -2.41
C PHE A 41 -8.56 8.91 -2.15
N CYS A 42 -7.31 8.87 -2.64
CA CYS A 42 -6.40 7.75 -2.47
C CYS A 42 -6.09 7.53 -0.98
N SER A 43 -5.70 8.59 -0.26
CA SER A 43 -5.42 8.50 1.18
C SER A 43 -6.64 8.06 1.99
N PHE A 44 -7.84 8.49 1.63
CA PHE A 44 -9.09 8.02 2.23
C PHE A 44 -9.35 6.54 1.94
N ALA A 45 -9.21 6.12 0.68
CA ALA A 45 -9.48 4.74 0.27
C ALA A 45 -8.56 3.74 0.98
N ILE A 46 -7.26 4.07 1.11
CA ILE A 46 -6.29 3.22 1.83
C ILE A 46 -6.62 3.18 3.31
N PHE A 47 -6.91 4.33 3.93
CA PHE A 47 -7.30 4.36 5.35
C PHE A 47 -8.51 3.44 5.61
N CYS A 48 -9.57 3.56 4.81
CA CYS A 48 -10.75 2.71 4.95
C CYS A 48 -10.40 1.24 4.75
N SER A 49 -9.57 0.91 3.76
CA SER A 49 -9.17 -0.47 3.49
C SER A 49 -8.44 -1.11 4.69
N TYR A 50 -7.42 -0.43 5.22
CA TYR A 50 -6.65 -0.93 6.36
C TYR A 50 -7.48 -0.93 7.65
N PHE A 51 -8.33 0.09 7.88
CA PHE A 51 -9.22 0.13 9.03
C PHE A 51 -10.22 -1.04 9.02
N ILE A 52 -10.85 -1.29 7.87
CA ILE A 52 -11.79 -2.39 7.68
C ILE A 52 -11.08 -3.73 7.80
N SER A 53 -9.90 -3.90 7.18
CA SER A 53 -9.16 -5.16 7.24
C SER A 53 -8.72 -5.52 8.66
N ASP A 54 -8.24 -4.54 9.43
CA ASP A 54 -7.76 -4.73 10.80
C ASP A 54 -8.91 -4.98 11.79
N HIS A 55 -10.04 -4.27 11.67
CA HIS A 55 -11.19 -4.47 12.57
C HIS A 55 -12.06 -5.68 12.20
N LEU A 56 -12.15 -6.04 10.92
CA LEU A 56 -12.86 -7.25 10.50
C LEU A 56 -11.99 -8.52 10.66
N TYR A 57 -10.70 -8.39 10.99
CA TYR A 57 -9.77 -9.50 11.22
C TYR A 57 -10.30 -10.52 12.24
N GLU A 58 -10.98 -10.05 13.30
CA GLU A 58 -11.55 -10.92 14.35
C GLU A 58 -12.69 -11.84 13.85
N LEU A 59 -13.26 -11.56 12.67
CA LEU A 59 -14.40 -12.29 12.13
C LEU A 59 -14.01 -13.42 11.16
N PHE A 60 -12.75 -13.51 10.72
CA PHE A 60 -12.31 -14.46 9.70
C PHE A 60 -11.42 -15.58 10.26
N ASP A 61 -11.48 -16.75 9.61
CA ASP A 61 -10.67 -17.91 9.96
C ASP A 61 -9.18 -17.66 9.66
N GLN A 62 -8.30 -17.99 10.62
CA GLN A 62 -6.87 -17.63 10.57
C GLN A 62 -6.10 -18.34 9.45
N THR A 63 -6.69 -19.37 8.85
CA THR A 63 -6.08 -20.19 7.79
C THR A 63 -6.00 -19.47 6.44
N GLU A 64 -6.90 -18.52 6.16
CA GLU A 64 -7.00 -17.84 4.86
C GLU A 64 -6.56 -16.35 4.91
N VAL A 65 -5.89 -15.94 6.00
CA VAL A 65 -5.54 -14.53 6.28
C VAL A 65 -4.77 -13.88 5.13
N TYR A 66 -3.73 -14.54 4.61
CA TYR A 66 -2.91 -13.99 3.52
C TYR A 66 -3.71 -13.76 2.24
N LYS A 67 -4.62 -14.67 1.92
CA LYS A 67 -5.50 -14.52 0.74
C LYS A 67 -6.49 -13.39 0.94
N THR A 68 -7.08 -13.29 2.12
CA THR A 68 -8.01 -12.22 2.47
C THR A 68 -7.33 -10.85 2.35
N TRP A 69 -6.13 -10.68 2.92
CA TRP A 69 -5.34 -9.45 2.78
C TRP A 69 -4.97 -9.13 1.33
N SER A 70 -4.57 -10.15 0.55
CA SER A 70 -4.35 -9.97 -0.89
C SER A 70 -5.60 -9.46 -1.63
N ILE A 71 -6.79 -9.94 -1.27
CA ILE A 71 -8.05 -9.48 -1.88
C ILE A 71 -8.33 -8.03 -1.48
N TYR A 72 -8.15 -7.65 -0.21
CA TYR A 72 -8.34 -6.27 0.24
C TYR A 72 -7.41 -5.30 -0.51
N ASP A 73 -6.14 -5.63 -0.66
CA ASP A 73 -5.20 -4.80 -1.43
C ASP A 73 -5.61 -4.67 -2.90
N PHE A 74 -6.00 -5.79 -3.52
CA PHE A 74 -6.45 -5.80 -4.91
C PHE A 74 -7.72 -4.96 -5.13
N VAL A 75 -8.69 -5.07 -4.21
CA VAL A 75 -9.91 -4.25 -4.22
C VAL A 75 -9.55 -2.77 -4.04
N THR A 76 -8.61 -2.45 -3.16
CA THR A 76 -8.14 -1.07 -2.93
C THR A 76 -7.49 -0.49 -4.18
N LEU A 77 -6.62 -1.25 -4.84
CA LEU A 77 -6.01 -0.89 -6.13
C LEU A 77 -7.08 -0.60 -7.19
N CYS A 78 -8.11 -1.45 -7.28
CA CYS A 78 -9.23 -1.25 -8.19
C CYS A 78 -10.00 0.05 -7.87
N ILE A 79 -10.30 0.30 -6.59
CA ILE A 79 -11.01 1.52 -6.15
C ILE A 79 -10.21 2.78 -6.52
N ILE A 80 -8.90 2.80 -6.25
CA ILE A 80 -8.04 3.95 -6.58
C ILE A 80 -7.98 4.15 -8.10
N TYR A 81 -7.86 3.06 -8.87
CA TYR A 81 -7.87 3.13 -10.34
C TYR A 81 -9.18 3.66 -10.92
N ILE A 82 -10.32 3.19 -10.40
CA ILE A 82 -11.63 3.71 -10.78
C ILE A 82 -11.74 5.20 -10.41
N GLY A 83 -11.35 5.58 -9.19
CA GLY A 83 -11.32 6.97 -8.74
C GLY A 83 -10.46 7.86 -9.64
N GLN A 84 -9.29 7.39 -10.05
CA GLN A 84 -8.42 8.08 -11.01
C GLN A 84 -9.12 8.30 -12.36
N ARG A 85 -9.80 7.28 -12.89
CA ARG A 85 -10.55 7.39 -14.15
C ARG A 85 -11.70 8.37 -14.06
N LEU A 86 -12.43 8.38 -12.95
CA LEU A 86 -13.55 9.29 -12.72
C LEU A 86 -13.10 10.74 -12.57
N LEU A 87 -12.01 10.98 -11.84
CA LEU A 87 -11.44 12.31 -11.62
C LEU A 87 -10.65 12.85 -12.82
N LYS A 88 -10.28 11.98 -13.77
CA LYS A 88 -9.50 12.31 -14.98
C LYS A 88 -8.17 13.03 -14.67
N THR A 89 -7.58 12.73 -13.52
CA THR A 89 -6.32 13.31 -13.06
C THR A 89 -5.15 12.36 -13.25
N LYS A 90 -3.95 12.92 -13.41
CA LYS A 90 -2.71 12.14 -13.39
C LYS A 90 -2.40 11.74 -11.95
N ALA A 91 -1.82 10.55 -11.78
CA ALA A 91 -1.37 10.11 -10.46
C ALA A 91 -0.21 11.00 -9.99
N SER A 92 -0.38 11.60 -8.82
CA SER A 92 0.69 12.29 -8.08
C SER A 92 1.69 11.29 -7.54
N PRO A 93 2.91 11.73 -7.15
CA PRO A 93 3.91 10.84 -6.58
C PRO A 93 3.36 9.97 -5.46
N GLY A 94 2.64 10.54 -4.48
CA GLY A 94 2.05 9.77 -3.38
C GLY A 94 1.17 8.61 -3.88
N VAL A 95 0.31 8.87 -4.86
CA VAL A 95 -0.57 7.87 -5.47
C VAL A 95 0.22 6.78 -6.21
N ILE A 96 1.32 7.14 -6.88
CA ILE A 96 2.19 6.17 -7.56
C ILE A 96 2.88 5.24 -6.56
N TYR A 97 3.39 5.78 -5.46
CA TYR A 97 3.99 4.97 -4.39
C TYR A 97 2.95 4.04 -3.76
N THR A 98 1.70 4.49 -3.59
CA THR A 98 0.60 3.61 -3.17
C THR A 98 0.38 2.45 -4.14
N TYR A 99 0.30 2.72 -5.45
CA TYR A 99 0.13 1.66 -6.44
C TYR A 99 1.24 0.61 -6.36
N ILE A 100 2.49 1.06 -6.24
CA ILE A 100 3.66 0.18 -6.14
C ILE A 100 3.61 -0.61 -4.83
N GLY A 101 3.38 0.05 -3.70
CA GLY A 101 3.32 -0.58 -2.38
C GLY A 101 2.25 -1.66 -2.32
N LEU A 102 1.00 -1.33 -2.66
CA LEU A 102 -0.11 -2.30 -2.68
C LEU A 102 0.14 -3.44 -3.68
N SER A 103 0.76 -3.18 -4.83
CA SER A 103 1.07 -4.25 -5.79
C SER A 103 2.09 -5.24 -5.23
N ILE A 104 3.14 -4.74 -4.57
CA ILE A 104 4.15 -5.59 -3.95
C ILE A 104 3.57 -6.33 -2.74
N ASN A 105 2.78 -5.66 -1.88
CA ASN A 105 2.08 -6.30 -0.76
C ASN A 105 1.17 -7.43 -1.26
N THR A 106 0.33 -7.18 -2.28
CA THR A 106 -0.51 -8.21 -2.90
C THR A 106 0.31 -9.43 -3.33
N LEU A 107 1.45 -9.23 -4.00
CA LEU A 107 2.31 -10.33 -4.45
C LEU A 107 2.91 -11.10 -3.27
N LEU A 108 3.38 -10.39 -2.24
CA LEU A 108 3.94 -11.01 -1.03
C LEU A 108 2.88 -11.84 -0.29
N PHE A 109 1.67 -11.32 -0.14
CA PHE A 109 0.55 -12.05 0.45
C PHE A 109 0.19 -13.31 -0.35
N LEU A 110 0.17 -13.22 -1.69
CA LEU A 110 -0.07 -14.39 -2.55
C LEU A 110 1.04 -15.44 -2.42
N PHE A 111 2.31 -15.03 -2.36
CA PHE A 111 3.41 -15.96 -2.15
C PHE A 111 3.36 -16.63 -0.78
N MET A 112 2.99 -15.89 0.27
CA MET A 112 2.77 -16.49 1.60
C MET A 112 1.60 -17.46 1.61
N HIS A 113 0.49 -17.14 0.92
CA HIS A 113 -0.63 -18.06 0.77
C HIS A 113 -0.22 -19.34 0.02
N LEU A 114 0.53 -19.22 -1.07
CA LEU A 114 1.06 -20.36 -1.82
C LEU A 114 1.98 -21.22 -0.95
N ASP A 115 2.89 -20.62 -0.20
CA ASP A 115 3.85 -21.35 0.64
C ASP A 115 3.19 -22.07 1.82
N ILE A 116 2.36 -21.37 2.59
CA ILE A 116 1.78 -21.89 3.83
C ILE A 116 0.57 -22.79 3.56
N VAL A 117 -0.32 -22.40 2.65
CA VAL A 117 -1.61 -23.09 2.47
C VAL A 117 -1.50 -24.19 1.41
N ILE A 118 -0.89 -23.88 0.26
CA ILE A 118 -0.85 -24.80 -0.88
C ILE A 118 0.33 -25.78 -0.74
N PHE A 119 1.53 -25.28 -0.52
CA PHE A 119 2.72 -26.13 -0.32
C PHE A 119 2.83 -26.70 1.10
N LYS A 120 2.00 -26.21 2.04
CA LYS A 120 1.96 -26.67 3.43
C LYS A 120 3.33 -26.59 4.11
N ASN A 121 4.12 -25.60 3.72
CA ASN A 121 5.41 -25.38 4.32
C ASN A 121 5.20 -24.83 5.76
N THR A 122 5.85 -25.46 6.72
CA THR A 122 5.70 -25.13 8.15
C THR A 122 6.97 -24.53 8.75
N THR A 123 8.09 -24.59 8.02
CA THR A 123 9.37 -24.06 8.46
C THR A 123 9.61 -22.67 7.86
N PRO A 124 9.84 -21.65 8.70
CA PRO A 124 10.15 -20.31 8.21
C PRO A 124 11.47 -20.32 7.45
N TRP A 125 11.48 -19.60 6.34
CA TRP A 125 12.65 -19.41 5.49
C TRP A 125 12.64 -17.97 4.96
N LEU A 126 13.62 -17.62 4.12
CA LEU A 126 13.85 -16.25 3.67
C LEU A 126 12.60 -15.50 3.19
N LEU A 127 11.64 -16.17 2.55
CA LEU A 127 10.39 -15.55 2.11
C LEU A 127 9.57 -14.98 3.28
N TRP A 128 9.52 -15.67 4.41
CA TRP A 128 8.74 -15.27 5.58
C TRP A 128 9.35 -14.03 6.24
N ASP A 129 10.69 -13.96 6.30
CA ASP A 129 11.41 -12.79 6.80
C ASP A 129 11.23 -11.59 5.85
N LEU A 130 11.37 -11.82 4.54
CA LEU A 130 11.14 -10.82 3.51
C LEU A 130 9.70 -10.30 3.55
N TYR A 131 8.73 -11.18 3.77
CA TYR A 131 7.32 -10.82 3.94
C TYR A 131 7.10 -9.95 5.18
N SER A 132 7.55 -10.43 6.35
CA SER A 132 7.29 -9.74 7.62
C SER A 132 7.90 -8.35 7.66
N LEU A 133 9.13 -8.20 7.16
CA LEU A 133 9.78 -6.88 7.07
C LEU A 133 9.24 -6.07 5.88
N GLY A 134 9.06 -6.71 4.74
CA GLY A 134 8.71 -6.06 3.47
C GLY A 134 7.38 -5.34 3.53
N VAL A 135 6.31 -6.00 4.01
CA VAL A 135 4.97 -5.40 4.08
C VAL A 135 5.00 -4.15 4.96
N ASN A 136 5.58 -4.24 6.16
CA ASN A 136 5.69 -3.11 7.08
C ASN A 136 6.48 -1.95 6.48
N VAL A 137 7.62 -2.21 5.83
CA VAL A 137 8.43 -1.18 5.18
C VAL A 137 7.68 -0.51 4.03
N LEU A 138 6.93 -1.29 3.24
CA LEU A 138 6.12 -0.76 2.15
C LEU A 138 4.99 0.12 2.68
N ASP A 139 4.30 -0.31 3.74
CA ASP A 139 3.24 0.48 4.38
C ASP A 139 3.76 1.81 4.92
N PHE A 140 4.90 1.80 5.61
CA PHE A 140 5.57 3.02 6.04
C PHE A 140 5.94 3.92 4.86
N SER A 141 6.47 3.33 3.79
CA SER A 141 6.83 4.09 2.59
C SER A 141 5.62 4.76 1.95
N MET A 142 4.46 4.09 1.93
CA MET A 142 3.20 4.63 1.42
C MET A 142 2.70 5.79 2.29
N ILE A 143 2.71 5.64 3.62
CA ILE A 143 2.32 6.72 4.55
C ILE A 143 3.18 7.97 4.30
N VAL A 144 4.51 7.80 4.29
CA VAL A 144 5.44 8.91 4.07
C VAL A 144 5.24 9.53 2.68
N ALA A 145 5.07 8.71 1.64
CA ALA A 145 4.85 9.21 0.29
C ALA A 145 3.55 10.00 0.14
N LEU A 146 2.47 9.59 0.79
CA LEU A 146 1.19 10.31 0.76
C LEU A 146 1.24 11.63 1.55
N ILE A 147 2.02 11.71 2.63
CA ILE A 147 2.22 12.94 3.41
C ILE A 147 3.04 13.96 2.62
N VAL A 148 4.21 13.53 2.13
CA VAL A 148 5.16 14.42 1.46
C VAL A 148 4.70 14.76 0.05
N ASP A 149 4.08 13.80 -0.64
CA ASP A 149 3.70 13.87 -2.06
C ASP A 149 4.84 14.31 -2.98
N ARG A 150 6.02 13.73 -2.76
CA ARG A 150 7.20 13.94 -3.62
C ARG A 150 7.84 12.60 -3.95
N ASP A 151 8.65 12.61 -5.01
CA ASP A 151 9.45 11.45 -5.37
C ASP A 151 10.66 11.30 -4.43
N ILE A 152 10.41 10.80 -3.21
CA ILE A 152 11.41 10.70 -2.13
C ILE A 152 12.51 9.72 -2.52
N PHE A 153 12.13 8.54 -3.05
CA PHE A 153 13.08 7.48 -3.40
C PHE A 153 13.59 7.59 -4.85
N GLY A 154 13.13 8.59 -5.62
CA GLY A 154 13.56 8.76 -7.01
C GLY A 154 13.03 7.69 -7.97
N ILE A 155 12.06 6.88 -7.56
CA ILE A 155 11.53 5.77 -8.37
C ILE A 155 10.89 6.29 -9.66
N ILE A 156 10.18 7.41 -9.58
CA ILE A 156 9.52 8.01 -10.75
C ILE A 156 10.57 8.53 -11.73
N LYS A 157 11.64 9.15 -11.23
CA LYS A 157 12.79 9.57 -12.05
C LYS A 157 13.46 8.37 -12.72
N LEU A 158 13.64 7.26 -12.01
CA LEU A 158 14.24 6.03 -12.54
C LEU A 158 13.41 5.43 -13.67
N PHE A 159 12.09 5.28 -13.47
CA PHE A 159 11.20 4.78 -14.52
C PHE A 159 11.22 5.66 -15.77
N ASN A 160 11.20 6.98 -15.59
CA ASN A 160 11.28 7.93 -16.69
C ASN A 160 12.63 7.85 -17.42
N TYR A 161 13.73 7.64 -16.71
CA TYR A 161 15.05 7.44 -17.29
C TYR A 161 15.09 6.17 -18.16
N VAL A 162 14.61 5.03 -17.63
CA VAL A 162 14.54 3.76 -18.36
C VAL A 162 13.67 3.90 -19.62
N LYS A 163 12.51 4.55 -19.50
CA LYS A 163 11.60 4.80 -20.63
C LYS A 163 12.25 5.66 -21.71
N ARG A 164 12.97 6.71 -21.33
CA ARG A 164 13.71 7.58 -22.26
C ARG A 164 14.81 6.82 -22.99
N LYS A 165 15.60 6.01 -22.26
CA LYS A 165 16.66 5.18 -22.85
C LYS A 165 16.09 4.17 -23.84
N LYS A 166 14.97 3.52 -23.52
CA LYS A 166 14.29 2.59 -24.44
C LYS A 166 13.77 3.29 -25.70
N ALA A 167 13.24 4.51 -25.59
CA ALA A 167 12.78 5.29 -26.74
C ALA A 167 13.93 5.77 -27.64
N LEU A 168 15.11 6.04 -27.07
CA LEU A 168 16.32 6.39 -27.83
C LEU A 168 16.92 5.20 -28.57
N ASN A 169 16.88 4.00 -28.00
CA ASN A 169 17.37 2.77 -28.64
C ASN A 169 16.44 2.24 -29.76
N LEU A 170 15.25 2.82 -29.94
CA LEU A 170 14.28 2.47 -30.98
C LEU A 170 14.27 3.45 -32.16
N LYS A 171 15.10 4.50 -32.12
CA LYS A 171 15.37 5.42 -33.22
C LYS A 171 16.71 5.06 -33.86
#